data_AF-A0A4C1WQ36-F1
#
_entry.id   AF-A0A4C1WQ36-F1
#
_cell.length_a   1.000
_cell.length_b   1.000
_cell.length_c   1.000
_cell.angle_alpha   90.00
_cell.angle_beta   90.00
_cell.angle_gamma   90.00
#
_symmetry.space_group_name_H-M   'P 1'
#
loop_
_entity.id
_entity.type
_entity.pdbx_description
1 polymer ?
#
loop_
_entity_poly.entity_id
_entity_poly.type
_entity_poly.pdbx_seq_one_letter_code
_entity_poly.pdbx_strand_id
1 'polypeptide(L)'
;MVVILLLLLMMRTSFTERCVVDTSVDITEGQRFEDGTIAYNGTRYTPDLYYEASDNKTRGCICRIVNCYRKCCGRTEILFENRVSLVSPLVCLDRSAVNVTRARNETMYEYFEEFEKLEEEHGLRQVNGYNELNGCENKFRPFRTDSYKSHRLTKEGALVVEGPYQEVDVDRYCIDVMLYVNEKTGETTLGREAYFCAKLHQEAKKYPQNYIGKPINLELYCQIFMRLKQEVEKKQRKVIDRKGMIFTMITLEQYI
;
A
#
# COMPACT_ATOMS: atom_id res chain seq x y z
N MET A 1 -34.90 -12.19 36.95
CA MET A 1 -34.87 -11.04 36.00
C MET A 1 -33.56 -10.25 36.05
N VAL A 2 -32.99 -9.94 37.23
CA VAL A 2 -31.75 -9.14 37.36
C VAL A 2 -30.55 -9.75 36.61
N VAL A 3 -30.39 -11.09 36.62
CA VAL A 3 -29.29 -11.79 35.92
C VAL A 3 -29.38 -11.66 34.39
N ILE A 4 -30.59 -11.66 33.82
CA ILE A 4 -30.80 -11.49 32.37
C ILE A 4 -30.47 -10.05 31.95
N LEU A 5 -30.80 -9.07 32.80
CA LEU A 5 -30.47 -7.65 32.56
C LEU A 5 -28.95 -7.40 32.57
N LEU A 6 -28.22 -8.03 33.49
CA LEU A 6 -26.74 -7.98 33.54
C LEU A 6 -26.08 -8.65 32.33
N LEU A 7 -26.60 -9.79 31.86
CA LEU A 7 -26.07 -10.47 30.67
C LEU A 7 -26.32 -9.65 29.38
N LEU A 8 -27.47 -8.97 29.26
CA LEU A 8 -27.75 -8.07 28.14
C LEU A 8 -26.88 -6.81 28.15
N LEU A 9 -26.49 -6.32 29.34
CA LEU A 9 -25.55 -5.19 29.46
C LEU A 9 -24.11 -5.60 29.08
N MET A 10 -23.69 -6.82 29.41
CA MET A 10 -22.34 -7.32 29.06
C MET A 10 -22.18 -7.66 27.57
N MET A 11 -23.28 -7.97 26.86
CA MET A 11 -23.23 -8.20 25.40
C MET A 11 -23.09 -6.91 24.57
N ARG A 12 -23.13 -5.72 25.19
CA ARG A 12 -22.98 -4.43 24.47
C ARG A 12 -21.55 -3.94 24.35
N THR A 13 -20.56 -4.66 24.86
CA THR A 13 -19.16 -4.40 24.52
C THR A 13 -18.87 -5.02 23.15
N SER A 14 -19.56 -4.56 22.10
CA SER A 14 -19.06 -4.75 20.75
C SER A 14 -17.72 -4.06 20.71
N PHE A 15 -16.65 -4.84 20.64
CA PHE A 15 -15.34 -4.33 20.24
C PHE A 15 -15.55 -3.82 18.81
N THR A 16 -15.88 -2.54 18.68
CA THR A 16 -15.93 -1.90 17.38
C THR A 16 -14.53 -2.02 16.83
N GLU A 17 -14.38 -2.86 15.80
CA GLU A 17 -13.10 -3.06 15.13
C GLU A 17 -12.57 -1.69 14.75
N ARG A 18 -11.36 -1.35 15.18
CA ARG A 18 -10.77 -0.05 14.86
C ARG A 18 -10.53 -0.01 13.35
N CYS A 19 -10.85 1.11 12.71
CA CYS A 19 -10.41 1.28 11.33
C CYS A 19 -8.87 1.35 11.29
N VAL A 20 -8.36 1.05 10.11
CA VAL A 20 -6.93 1.04 9.80
C VAL A 20 -6.42 2.50 9.77
N VAL A 21 -5.16 2.76 10.14
CA VAL A 21 -4.61 4.13 10.21
C VAL A 21 -4.72 4.80 8.83
N ASP A 22 -4.49 4.04 7.77
CA ASP A 22 -4.58 4.47 6.37
C ASP A 22 -6.00 4.87 5.90
N THR A 23 -7.06 4.44 6.60
CA THR A 23 -8.45 4.81 6.30
C THR A 23 -9.08 5.70 7.37
N SER A 24 -8.22 6.22 8.25
CA SER A 24 -8.58 7.21 9.25
C SER A 24 -7.88 8.55 9.03
N VAL A 25 -8.46 9.60 9.56
CA VAL A 25 -7.91 10.97 9.49
C VAL A 25 -7.61 11.49 10.89
N ASP A 26 -6.56 12.31 11.02
CA ASP A 26 -6.23 12.98 12.27
C ASP A 26 -7.29 14.04 12.58
N ILE A 27 -8.05 13.83 13.66
CA ILE A 27 -9.12 14.73 14.13
C ILE A 27 -8.78 15.32 15.50
N THR A 28 -7.51 15.30 15.90
CA THR A 28 -7.05 15.77 17.22
C THR A 28 -7.47 17.20 17.50
N GLU A 29 -7.40 18.07 16.48
CA GLU A 29 -7.80 19.49 16.52
C GLU A 29 -9.33 19.70 16.35
N GLY A 30 -10.12 18.64 16.39
CA GLY A 30 -11.58 18.70 16.25
C GLY A 30 -12.28 19.30 17.47
N GLN A 31 -13.41 19.98 17.23
CA GLN A 31 -14.25 20.51 18.30
C GLN A 31 -14.96 19.36 19.03
N ARG A 32 -14.60 19.14 20.30
CA ARG A 32 -15.24 18.15 21.17
C ARG A 32 -16.50 18.72 21.80
N PHE A 33 -17.59 17.95 21.80
CA PHE A 33 -18.86 18.27 22.46
C PHE A 33 -19.02 17.49 23.77
N GLU A 34 -19.96 17.92 24.60
CA GLU A 34 -20.24 17.28 25.91
C GLU A 34 -20.70 15.82 25.78
N ASP A 35 -21.30 15.44 24.66
CA ASP A 35 -21.74 14.07 24.35
C ASP A 35 -20.59 13.15 23.88
N GLY A 36 -19.35 13.67 23.85
CA GLY A 36 -18.17 12.96 23.38
C GLY A 36 -18.02 12.95 21.86
N THR A 37 -18.92 13.56 21.10
CA THR A 37 -18.74 13.70 19.66
C THR A 37 -17.62 14.69 19.33
N ILE A 38 -16.99 14.52 18.17
CA ILE A 38 -15.96 15.42 17.65
C ILE A 38 -16.42 15.94 16.28
N ALA A 39 -16.48 17.26 16.10
CA ALA A 39 -16.65 17.85 14.77
C ALA A 39 -15.28 18.25 14.19
N TYR A 40 -14.99 17.78 12.98
CA TYR A 40 -13.76 18.09 12.25
C TYR A 40 -14.04 18.15 10.74
N ASN A 41 -13.60 19.23 10.07
CA ASN A 41 -13.81 19.47 8.63
C ASN A 41 -15.24 19.18 8.15
N GLY A 42 -16.24 19.70 8.87
CA GLY A 42 -17.66 19.53 8.55
C GLY A 42 -18.24 18.14 8.81
N THR A 43 -17.45 17.20 9.34
CA THR A 43 -17.87 15.83 9.68
C THR A 43 -18.00 15.67 11.19
N ARG A 44 -19.02 14.96 11.67
CA ARG A 44 -19.21 14.59 13.08
C ARG A 44 -18.84 13.13 13.32
N TYR A 45 -17.95 12.89 14.26
CA TYR A 45 -17.48 11.58 14.68
C TYR A 45 -18.07 11.26 16.05
N THR A 46 -18.88 10.21 16.13
CA THR A 46 -19.36 9.64 17.40
C THR A 46 -18.25 8.82 18.07
N PRO A 47 -18.34 8.53 19.38
CA PRO A 47 -17.31 7.77 20.10
C PRO A 47 -16.91 6.41 19.52
N ASP A 48 -17.78 5.78 18.73
CA ASP A 48 -17.51 4.52 18.00
C ASP A 48 -16.81 4.72 16.64
N LEU A 49 -16.70 5.96 16.17
CA LEU A 49 -16.11 6.34 14.88
C LEU A 49 -14.71 6.98 15.03
N TYR A 50 -14.15 7.04 16.23
CA TYR A 50 -12.78 7.48 16.44
C TYR A 50 -12.07 6.66 17.53
N TYR A 51 -10.75 6.76 17.57
CA TYR A 51 -9.93 6.17 18.62
C TYR A 51 -8.71 7.04 18.91
N GLU A 52 -8.17 6.93 20.11
CA GLU A 52 -6.88 7.51 20.47
C GLU A 52 -5.77 6.52 20.05
N ALA A 53 -4.92 6.94 19.12
CA ALA A 53 -3.80 6.18 18.59
C ALA A 53 -2.57 6.26 19.52
N SER A 54 -1.59 5.38 19.31
CA SER A 54 -0.39 5.29 20.16
C SER A 54 0.54 6.50 20.07
N ASP A 55 0.38 7.32 19.05
CA ASP A 55 1.11 8.58 18.83
C ASP A 55 0.40 9.78 19.48
N ASN A 56 -0.53 9.53 20.42
CA ASN A 56 -1.37 10.53 21.09
C ASN A 56 -2.24 11.37 20.13
N LYS A 57 -2.55 10.82 18.95
CA LYS A 57 -3.49 11.44 18.03
C LYS A 57 -4.86 10.81 18.15
N THR A 58 -5.89 11.65 18.06
CA THR A 58 -7.27 11.19 17.90
C THR A 58 -7.53 10.96 16.42
N ARG A 59 -7.85 9.73 16.02
CA ARG A 59 -8.08 9.37 14.60
C ARG A 59 -9.53 9.00 14.35
N GLY A 60 -10.14 9.60 13.34
CA GLY A 60 -11.52 9.37 12.92
C GLY A 60 -11.63 8.45 11.71
N CYS A 61 -12.49 7.45 11.78
CA CYS A 61 -12.77 6.46 10.73
C CYS A 61 -13.66 7.04 9.63
N ILE A 62 -13.12 7.96 8.82
CA ILE A 62 -13.90 8.71 7.82
C ILE A 62 -14.63 7.81 6.82
N CYS A 63 -14.02 6.68 6.44
CA CYS A 63 -14.60 5.75 5.45
C CYS A 63 -15.78 4.92 5.97
N ARG A 64 -16.11 5.04 7.26
CA ARG A 64 -17.37 4.51 7.82
C ARG A 64 -18.52 5.52 7.76
N ILE A 65 -18.22 6.79 7.49
CA ILE A 65 -19.19 7.89 7.44
C ILE A 65 -19.54 8.21 5.99
N VAL A 66 -18.53 8.21 5.12
CA VAL A 66 -18.65 8.50 3.70
C VAL A 66 -17.95 7.43 2.87
N ASN A 67 -18.35 7.26 1.62
CA ASN A 67 -17.65 6.36 0.71
C ASN A 67 -16.23 6.89 0.46
N CYS A 68 -15.25 5.99 0.44
CA CYS A 68 -13.85 6.33 0.23
C CYS A 68 -13.23 5.50 -0.89
N TYR A 69 -12.18 6.04 -1.50
CA TYR A 69 -11.17 5.23 -2.17
C TYR A 69 -9.80 5.57 -1.57
N ARG A 70 -8.86 4.61 -1.60
CA ARG A 70 -7.53 4.81 -1.03
C ARG A 70 -6.49 4.99 -2.12
N LYS A 71 -5.81 6.13 -2.13
CA LYS A 71 -4.57 6.30 -2.88
C LYS A 71 -3.37 5.77 -2.12
N CYS A 72 -2.37 5.25 -2.85
CA CYS A 72 -1.13 4.83 -2.24
C CYS A 72 -0.30 6.04 -1.78
N CYS A 73 -0.25 7.09 -2.60
CA CYS A 73 0.42 8.35 -2.35
C CYS A 73 -0.58 9.50 -2.17
N GLY A 74 -0.07 10.69 -1.87
CA GLY A 74 -0.87 11.90 -1.72
C GLY A 74 -1.63 12.31 -2.99
N ARG A 75 -2.49 13.33 -2.85
CA ARG A 75 -3.39 13.80 -3.92
C ARG A 75 -2.67 14.23 -5.19
N THR A 76 -1.50 14.87 -5.08
CA THR A 76 -0.70 15.33 -6.24
C THR A 76 0.48 14.41 -6.55
N GLU A 77 0.60 13.31 -5.83
CA GLU A 77 1.73 12.39 -5.93
C GLU A 77 1.37 11.17 -6.77
N ILE A 78 2.41 10.56 -7.32
CA ILE A 78 2.38 9.28 -8.02
C ILE A 78 3.30 8.29 -7.32
N LEU A 79 3.05 7.02 -7.53
CA LEU A 79 3.84 5.94 -6.95
C LEU A 79 4.99 5.54 -7.89
N PHE A 80 6.21 5.49 -7.36
CA PHE A 80 7.41 5.12 -8.10
C PHE A 80 8.04 3.85 -7.51
N GLU A 81 8.23 2.84 -8.35
CA GLU A 81 8.89 1.58 -7.97
C GLU A 81 10.41 1.72 -8.12
N ASN A 82 11.06 2.16 -7.03
CA ASN A 82 12.52 2.25 -6.94
C ASN A 82 13.15 0.88 -6.65
N ARG A 83 13.46 0.14 -7.72
CA ARG A 83 14.11 -1.18 -7.64
C ARG A 83 15.52 -1.17 -7.07
N VAL A 84 16.15 0.00 -6.93
CA VAL A 84 17.48 0.13 -6.31
C VAL A 84 17.39 0.14 -4.79
N SER A 85 16.24 0.54 -4.23
CA SER A 85 16.02 0.60 -2.79
C SER A 85 15.53 -0.73 -2.25
N LEU A 86 16.39 -1.41 -1.48
CA LEU A 86 16.04 -2.64 -0.77
C LEU A 86 15.17 -2.41 0.47
N VAL A 87 15.13 -1.17 0.98
CA VAL A 87 14.47 -0.82 2.26
C VAL A 87 13.04 -0.33 2.03
N SER A 88 12.84 0.49 0.99
CA SER A 88 11.52 0.97 0.58
C SER A 88 11.49 1.00 -0.94
N PRO A 89 11.03 -0.09 -1.59
CA PRO A 89 10.98 -0.16 -3.05
C PRO A 89 9.94 0.79 -3.64
N LEU A 90 9.10 1.39 -2.80
CA LEU A 90 8.05 2.31 -3.22
C LEU A 90 8.30 3.69 -2.64
N VAL A 91 8.21 4.69 -3.52
CA VAL A 91 8.46 6.10 -3.22
C VAL A 91 7.33 6.91 -3.83
N CYS A 92 6.80 7.87 -3.07
CA CYS A 92 5.85 8.83 -3.61
C CYS A 92 6.62 10.02 -4.19
N LEU A 93 6.29 10.39 -5.43
CA LEU A 93 6.88 11.53 -6.13
C LEU A 93 5.77 12.52 -6.44
N ASP A 94 5.99 13.81 -6.19
CA ASP A 94 5.07 14.84 -6.70
C ASP A 94 5.02 14.75 -8.23
N ARG A 95 3.82 14.78 -8.82
CA ARG A 95 3.64 14.65 -10.27
C ARG A 95 4.40 15.73 -11.05
N SER A 96 4.59 16.92 -10.47
CA SER A 96 5.34 18.03 -11.10
C SER A 96 6.84 17.77 -11.16
N ALA A 97 7.37 16.87 -10.33
CA ALA A 97 8.78 16.47 -10.33
C ALA A 97 9.10 15.40 -11.38
N VAL A 98 8.08 14.86 -12.07
CA VAL A 98 8.23 13.72 -12.99
C VAL A 98 8.44 14.23 -14.40
N ASN A 99 9.66 14.03 -14.93
CA ASN A 99 9.99 14.41 -16.30
C ASN A 99 9.56 13.32 -17.30
N VAL A 100 8.41 13.51 -17.93
CA VAL A 100 7.84 12.61 -18.95
C VAL A 100 7.58 13.34 -20.26
N THR A 101 7.44 12.58 -21.36
CA THR A 101 7.04 13.16 -22.65
C THR A 101 5.65 13.80 -22.53
N ARG A 102 5.36 14.78 -23.39
CA ARG A 102 4.07 15.47 -23.40
C ARG A 102 2.87 14.50 -23.45
N ALA A 103 2.91 13.52 -24.35
CA ALA A 103 1.84 12.52 -24.47
C ALA A 103 1.64 11.70 -23.18
N ARG A 104 2.73 11.34 -22.49
CA ARG A 104 2.65 10.65 -21.19
C ARG A 104 2.12 11.54 -20.07
N ASN A 105 2.46 12.82 -20.11
CA ASN A 105 1.93 13.82 -19.20
C ASN A 105 0.41 13.96 -19.37
N GLU A 106 -0.08 13.98 -20.62
CA GLU A 106 -1.52 14.00 -20.95
C GLU A 106 -2.23 12.76 -20.37
N THR A 107 -1.71 11.55 -20.58
CA THR A 107 -2.25 10.33 -19.96
C THR A 107 -2.22 10.37 -18.42
N MET A 108 -1.17 10.96 -17.83
CA MET A 108 -1.12 11.14 -16.37
C MET A 108 -2.27 12.01 -15.89
N TYR A 109 -2.53 13.14 -16.56
CA TYR A 109 -3.64 14.03 -16.22
C TYR A 109 -5.00 13.35 -16.36
N GLU A 110 -5.20 12.56 -17.43
CA GLU A 110 -6.43 11.78 -17.61
C GLU A 110 -6.73 10.89 -16.39
N TYR A 111 -5.71 10.21 -15.83
CA TYR A 111 -5.90 9.41 -14.62
C TYR A 111 -6.22 10.24 -13.37
N PHE A 112 -5.64 11.43 -13.21
CA PHE A 112 -5.98 12.32 -12.10
C PHE A 112 -7.41 12.86 -12.23
N GLU A 113 -7.82 13.24 -13.44
CA GLU A 113 -9.20 13.67 -13.71
C GLU A 113 -10.22 12.57 -13.44
N GLU A 114 -9.89 11.29 -13.69
CA GLU A 114 -10.75 10.17 -13.33
C GLU A 114 -10.99 10.09 -11.81
N PHE A 115 -9.95 10.29 -11.00
CA PHE A 115 -10.10 10.34 -9.55
C PHE A 115 -10.95 11.53 -9.10
N GLU A 116 -10.73 12.71 -9.68
CA GLU A 116 -11.52 13.90 -9.38
C GLU A 116 -13.00 13.70 -9.76
N LYS A 117 -13.29 13.10 -10.91
CA LYS A 117 -14.66 12.74 -11.31
C LYS A 117 -15.32 11.78 -10.33
N LEU A 118 -14.59 10.80 -9.81
CA LEU A 118 -15.10 9.89 -8.79
C LEU A 118 -15.49 10.63 -7.50
N GLU A 119 -14.70 11.62 -7.08
CA GLU A 119 -15.04 12.47 -5.93
C GLU A 119 -16.27 13.35 -6.21
N GLU A 120 -16.30 14.01 -7.38
CA GLU A 120 -17.37 14.96 -7.74
C GLU A 120 -18.71 14.28 -8.02
N GLU A 121 -18.71 13.20 -8.81
CA GLU A 121 -19.94 12.55 -9.28
C GLU A 121 -20.51 11.55 -8.27
N HIS A 122 -19.66 10.97 -7.41
CA HIS A 122 -20.08 9.91 -6.48
C HIS A 122 -19.88 10.28 -5.00
N GLY A 123 -19.39 11.48 -4.71
CA GLY A 123 -19.13 11.95 -3.35
C GLY A 123 -18.08 11.10 -2.63
N LEU A 124 -17.19 10.46 -3.38
CA LEU A 124 -16.09 9.69 -2.82
C LEU A 124 -15.09 10.62 -2.14
N ARG A 125 -14.49 10.16 -1.04
CA ARG A 125 -13.40 10.86 -0.37
C ARG A 125 -12.09 10.11 -0.54
N GLN A 126 -11.06 10.77 -1.05
CA GLN A 126 -9.72 10.20 -1.04
C GLN A 126 -9.18 10.08 0.40
N VAL A 127 -8.67 8.90 0.73
CA VAL A 127 -7.75 8.68 1.84
C VAL A 127 -6.39 8.21 1.31
N ASN A 128 -5.33 8.38 2.11
CA ASN A 128 -3.96 8.09 1.69
C ASN A 128 -3.35 7.02 2.58
N GLY A 129 -2.61 6.09 1.99
CA GLY A 129 -1.76 5.19 2.76
C GLY A 129 -1.31 3.98 1.97
N TYR A 130 0.01 3.81 1.89
CA TYR A 130 0.65 2.56 1.47
C TYR A 130 1.19 1.76 2.67
N ASN A 131 1.50 2.43 3.77
CA ASN A 131 2.33 1.88 4.84
C ASN A 131 1.72 0.62 5.50
N GLU A 132 0.39 0.50 5.54
CA GLU A 132 -0.28 -0.64 6.19
C GLU A 132 -0.69 -1.76 5.24
N LEU A 133 -0.50 -1.62 3.91
CA LEU A 133 -0.59 -2.77 3.00
C LEU A 133 0.55 -3.79 3.23
N ASN A 134 1.63 -3.36 3.87
CA ASN A 134 2.68 -4.26 4.35
C ASN A 134 2.17 -5.23 5.44
N GLY A 135 0.99 -4.95 6.01
CA GLY A 135 0.34 -5.73 7.05
C GLY A 135 -0.81 -6.61 6.56
N CYS A 136 -0.84 -7.04 5.28
CA CYS A 136 -1.78 -8.11 4.89
C CYS A 136 -1.66 -9.24 5.92
N GLU A 137 -2.75 -9.57 6.64
CA GLU A 137 -2.71 -10.60 7.69
C GLU A 137 -2.11 -11.89 7.10
N ASN A 138 -1.47 -12.74 7.90
CA ASN A 138 -0.74 -13.94 7.44
C ASN A 138 -1.46 -14.84 6.39
N LYS A 139 -2.79 -14.75 6.28
CA LYS A 139 -3.62 -15.48 5.29
C LYS A 139 -3.77 -14.78 3.94
N PHE A 140 -3.44 -13.50 3.87
CA PHE A 140 -3.53 -12.63 2.70
C PHE A 140 -2.12 -12.35 2.17
N ARG A 141 -2.02 -12.12 0.86
CA ARG A 141 -0.78 -11.67 0.22
C ARG A 141 -1.04 -10.37 -0.52
N PRO A 142 -0.03 -9.49 -0.62
CA PRO A 142 -0.10 -8.35 -1.51
C PRO A 142 -0.05 -8.83 -2.97
N PHE A 143 -0.93 -8.28 -3.80
CA PHE A 143 -0.98 -8.47 -5.25
C PHE A 143 -0.93 -7.10 -5.93
N ARG A 144 -0.48 -7.10 -7.18
CA ARG A 144 -0.49 -5.94 -8.07
C ARG A 144 -1.40 -6.21 -9.26
N THR A 145 -2.14 -5.21 -9.71
CA THR A 145 -3.13 -5.36 -10.80
C THR A 145 -2.53 -5.54 -12.19
N ASP A 146 -1.26 -5.18 -12.40
CA ASP A 146 -0.55 -5.40 -13.67
C ASP A 146 -0.47 -6.88 -14.08
N SER A 147 -0.67 -7.76 -13.10
CA SER A 147 -0.74 -9.20 -13.28
C SER A 147 -2.14 -9.69 -13.70
N TYR A 148 -3.13 -8.79 -13.82
CA TYR A 148 -4.53 -9.06 -14.13
C TYR A 148 -4.95 -8.30 -15.41
N LYS A 149 -6.10 -8.70 -15.98
CA LYS A 149 -6.57 -8.13 -17.26
C LYS A 149 -7.01 -6.67 -17.14
N SER A 150 -7.71 -6.34 -16.06
CA SER A 150 -8.10 -4.97 -15.75
C SER A 150 -8.58 -4.84 -14.30
N HIS A 151 -8.75 -3.61 -13.84
CA HIS A 151 -9.37 -3.28 -12.56
C HIS A 151 -10.13 -1.95 -12.68
N ARG A 152 -11.10 -1.74 -11.80
CA ARG A 152 -11.88 -0.50 -11.70
C ARG A 152 -12.33 -0.22 -10.27
N LEU A 153 -12.58 1.05 -9.96
CA LEU A 153 -13.25 1.45 -8.74
C LEU A 153 -14.78 1.41 -8.94
N THR A 154 -15.51 0.97 -7.93
CA THR A 154 -16.97 1.13 -7.88
C THR A 154 -17.33 2.55 -7.44
N LYS A 155 -18.59 2.94 -7.62
CA LYS A 155 -19.14 4.20 -7.09
C LYS A 155 -19.15 4.25 -5.56
N GLU A 156 -19.11 3.09 -4.90
CA GLU A 156 -18.92 2.94 -3.45
C GLU A 156 -17.44 2.97 -3.03
N GLY A 157 -16.51 2.99 -3.99
CA GLY A 157 -15.07 3.07 -3.74
C GLY A 157 -14.40 1.73 -3.46
N ALA A 158 -15.06 0.60 -3.74
CA ALA A 158 -14.42 -0.71 -3.70
C ALA A 158 -13.61 -0.95 -4.98
N LEU A 159 -12.52 -1.73 -4.88
CA LEU A 159 -11.73 -2.13 -6.04
C LEU A 159 -12.26 -3.46 -6.60
N VAL A 160 -12.60 -3.47 -7.89
CA VAL A 160 -12.99 -4.69 -8.61
C VAL A 160 -11.86 -5.07 -9.56
N VAL A 161 -11.33 -6.28 -9.40
CA VAL A 161 -10.26 -6.84 -10.25
C VAL A 161 -10.83 -7.92 -11.18
N GLU A 162 -10.61 -7.81 -12.49
CA GLU A 162 -11.06 -8.80 -13.47
C GLU A 162 -10.20 -10.07 -13.40
N GLY A 163 -10.80 -11.18 -12.97
CA GLY A 163 -10.13 -12.45 -12.71
C GLY A 163 -11.02 -13.36 -11.88
N PRO A 164 -10.55 -13.96 -10.76
CA PRO A 164 -11.46 -14.50 -9.76
C PRO A 164 -12.19 -13.31 -9.14
N TYR A 165 -13.29 -12.86 -9.76
CA TYR A 165 -14.01 -11.62 -9.44
C TYR A 165 -14.04 -11.37 -7.94
N GLN A 166 -13.20 -10.46 -7.49
CA GLN A 166 -13.06 -10.12 -6.09
C GLN A 166 -13.26 -8.61 -5.98
N GLU A 167 -14.29 -8.26 -5.24
CA GLU A 167 -14.45 -6.91 -4.71
C GLU A 167 -13.57 -6.79 -3.47
N VAL A 168 -12.70 -5.80 -3.48
CA VAL A 168 -11.75 -5.54 -2.40
C VAL A 168 -12.14 -4.23 -1.73
N ASP A 169 -12.40 -4.32 -0.43
CA ASP A 169 -12.74 -3.17 0.42
C ASP A 169 -11.58 -2.16 0.49
N VAL A 170 -11.91 -0.88 0.71
CA VAL A 170 -10.96 0.25 0.80
C VAL A 170 -9.83 0.02 1.80
N ASP A 171 -10.09 -0.69 2.89
CA ASP A 171 -9.06 -1.04 3.88
C ASP A 171 -7.99 -1.99 3.31
N ARG A 172 -8.29 -2.68 2.19
CA ARG A 172 -7.48 -3.78 1.64
C ARG A 172 -6.86 -3.51 0.28
N TYR A 173 -7.03 -2.33 -0.31
CA TYR A 173 -6.27 -1.94 -1.49
C TYR A 173 -5.82 -0.48 -1.42
N CYS A 174 -4.79 -0.10 -2.16
CA CYS A 174 -4.55 1.27 -2.56
C CYS A 174 -4.35 1.31 -4.08
N ILE A 175 -4.77 2.40 -4.72
CA ILE A 175 -4.66 2.61 -6.17
C ILE A 175 -3.88 3.89 -6.45
N ASP A 176 -3.01 3.88 -7.45
CA ASP A 176 -2.30 5.09 -7.85
C ASP A 176 -1.89 5.07 -9.32
N VAL A 177 -1.42 6.22 -9.79
CA VAL A 177 -0.63 6.28 -11.02
C VAL A 177 0.78 5.78 -10.67
N MET A 178 1.23 4.74 -11.37
CA MET A 178 2.56 4.16 -11.20
C MET A 178 3.49 4.56 -12.33
N LEU A 179 4.70 5.01 -11.95
CA LEU A 179 5.81 5.26 -12.85
C LEU A 179 6.78 4.08 -12.84
N TYR A 180 6.96 3.47 -14.00
CA TYR A 180 7.91 2.39 -14.24
C TYR A 180 9.11 2.90 -15.01
N VAL A 181 10.29 2.34 -14.73
CA VAL A 181 11.50 2.58 -15.52
C VAL A 181 11.97 1.25 -16.08
N ASN A 182 12.07 1.17 -17.40
CA ASN A 182 12.69 0.05 -18.05
C ASN A 182 14.20 0.09 -17.77
N GLU A 183 14.70 -0.86 -16.99
CA GLU A 183 16.11 -0.91 -16.57
C GLU A 183 17.10 -0.97 -17.75
N LYS A 184 16.68 -1.51 -18.90
CA LYS A 184 17.54 -1.66 -20.08
C LYS A 184 17.59 -0.40 -20.92
N THR A 185 16.47 0.27 -21.10
CA THR A 185 16.35 1.42 -22.01
C THR A 185 16.36 2.76 -21.29
N GLY A 186 16.15 2.77 -19.97
CA GLY A 186 15.87 3.98 -19.19
C GLY A 186 14.51 4.61 -19.49
N GLU A 187 13.70 3.98 -20.36
CA GLU A 187 12.41 4.50 -20.76
C GLU A 187 11.40 4.41 -19.61
N THR A 188 10.69 5.51 -19.38
CA THR A 188 9.65 5.59 -18.36
C THR A 188 8.29 5.18 -18.93
N THR A 189 7.49 4.39 -18.24
CA THR A 189 6.08 4.16 -18.61
C THR A 189 5.17 4.48 -17.44
N LEU A 190 3.92 4.85 -17.74
CA LEU A 190 2.90 5.19 -16.76
C LEU A 190 1.74 4.20 -16.89
N GLY A 191 1.16 3.81 -15.76
CA GLY A 191 -0.07 3.02 -15.71
C GLY A 191 -0.85 3.35 -14.46
N ARG A 192 -2.18 3.24 -14.52
CA ARG A 192 -3.04 3.24 -13.33
C ARG A 192 -3.07 1.83 -12.78
N GLU A 193 -2.69 1.65 -11.53
CA GLU A 193 -2.42 0.33 -10.96
C GLU A 193 -2.79 0.32 -9.48
N ALA A 194 -3.13 -0.84 -8.94
CA ALA A 194 -3.49 -1.02 -7.54
C ALA A 194 -2.68 -2.12 -6.86
N TYR A 195 -2.37 -1.90 -5.58
CA TYR A 195 -1.88 -2.90 -4.65
C TYR A 195 -3.02 -3.34 -3.75
N PHE A 196 -3.20 -4.65 -3.57
CA PHE A 196 -4.30 -5.15 -2.75
C PHE A 196 -3.97 -6.44 -2.01
N CYS A 197 -4.57 -6.61 -0.84
CA CYS A 197 -4.49 -7.83 -0.04
C CYS A 197 -5.61 -8.80 -0.44
N ALA A 198 -5.25 -9.93 -1.05
CA ALA A 198 -6.20 -11.00 -1.35
C ALA A 198 -5.80 -12.31 -0.67
N LYS A 199 -6.80 -13.14 -0.37
CA LYS A 199 -6.58 -14.45 0.23
C LYS A 199 -5.99 -15.37 -0.85
N LEU A 200 -4.89 -16.04 -0.54
CA LEU A 200 -4.38 -17.11 -1.40
C LEU A 200 -5.42 -18.25 -1.40
N HIS A 201 -6.29 -18.29 -2.40
CA HIS A 201 -7.06 -19.50 -2.65
C HIS A 201 -6.06 -20.63 -2.96
N GLN A 202 -6.19 -21.78 -2.30
CA GLN A 202 -5.32 -22.94 -2.55
C GLN A 202 -5.34 -23.39 -4.02
N GLU A 203 -6.40 -23.03 -4.75
CA GLU A 203 -6.56 -23.24 -6.20
C GLU A 203 -5.73 -22.28 -7.07
N ALA A 204 -5.09 -21.25 -6.51
CA ALA A 204 -4.16 -20.38 -7.25
C ALA A 204 -3.01 -21.17 -7.90
N LYS A 205 -2.71 -22.39 -7.39
CA LYS A 205 -1.79 -23.35 -8.04
C LYS A 205 -2.21 -23.77 -9.44
N LYS A 206 -3.48 -23.62 -9.84
CA LYS A 206 -4.00 -23.93 -11.18
C LYS A 206 -3.81 -22.79 -12.19
N TYR A 207 -3.58 -21.55 -11.75
CA TYR A 207 -3.36 -20.45 -12.66
C TYR A 207 -1.89 -20.40 -13.10
N PRO A 208 -1.59 -20.12 -14.37
CA PRO A 208 -0.21 -20.03 -14.84
C PRO A 208 0.58 -19.05 -13.98
N GLN A 209 1.81 -19.41 -13.58
CA GLN A 209 2.71 -18.58 -12.76
C GLN A 209 3.01 -17.19 -13.33
N ASN A 210 2.58 -16.92 -14.56
CA ASN A 210 2.70 -15.62 -15.22
C ASN A 210 1.69 -14.58 -14.68
N TYR A 211 0.60 -15.00 -14.02
CA TYR A 211 -0.45 -14.11 -13.45
C TYR A 211 -0.30 -13.86 -11.94
N ILE A 212 0.59 -14.60 -11.28
CA ILE A 212 1.00 -14.29 -9.92
C ILE A 212 2.24 -13.46 -10.13
N GLY A 213 2.13 -12.12 -10.05
CA GLY A 213 3.27 -11.21 -10.14
C GLY A 213 4.43 -11.86 -9.41
N LYS A 214 5.48 -12.25 -10.18
CA LYS A 214 6.40 -13.33 -9.82
C LYS A 214 6.61 -13.26 -8.31
N PRO A 215 6.10 -14.22 -7.51
CA PRO A 215 6.45 -14.22 -6.09
C PRO A 215 7.96 -14.11 -6.11
N ILE A 216 8.54 -13.10 -5.44
CA ILE A 216 9.99 -12.95 -5.37
C ILE A 216 10.46 -14.33 -4.99
N ASN A 217 11.00 -15.05 -5.96
CA ASN A 217 11.22 -16.47 -5.79
C ASN A 217 12.40 -16.46 -4.84
N LEU A 218 12.12 -16.63 -3.55
CA LEU A 218 13.09 -16.41 -2.49
C LEU A 218 14.31 -17.32 -2.76
N GLU A 219 14.06 -18.48 -3.37
CA GLU A 219 15.07 -19.42 -3.84
C GLU A 219 15.89 -18.86 -5.02
N LEU A 220 15.26 -18.26 -6.03
CA LEU A 220 15.95 -17.58 -7.13
C LEU A 220 16.74 -16.35 -6.64
N TYR A 221 16.20 -15.60 -5.69
CA TYR A 221 16.85 -14.46 -5.06
C TYR A 221 18.06 -14.91 -4.24
N CYS A 222 17.92 -15.97 -3.44
CA CYS A 222 19.03 -16.62 -2.73
C CYS A 222 20.08 -17.15 -3.71
N GLN A 223 19.70 -17.77 -4.83
CA GLN A 223 20.63 -18.24 -5.85
C GLN A 223 21.40 -17.09 -6.51
N ILE A 224 20.72 -15.99 -6.86
CA ILE A 224 21.35 -14.78 -7.42
C ILE A 224 22.31 -14.17 -6.39
N PHE A 225 21.89 -14.05 -5.13
CA PHE A 225 22.70 -13.51 -4.04
C PHE A 225 23.95 -14.37 -3.79
N MET A 226 23.81 -15.70 -3.77
CA MET A 226 24.94 -16.62 -3.60
C MET A 226 25.91 -16.57 -4.78
N ARG A 227 25.40 -16.42 -6.02
CA ARG A 227 26.24 -16.26 -7.21
C ARG A 227 27.01 -14.94 -7.19
N LEU A 228 26.37 -13.83 -6.80
CA LEU A 228 27.02 -12.53 -6.61
C LEU A 228 28.10 -12.58 -5.52
N LYS A 229 27.82 -13.22 -4.39
CA LYS A 229 28.80 -13.44 -3.32
C LYS A 229 30.03 -14.19 -3.84
N GLN A 230 29.83 -15.27 -4.59
CA GLN A 230 30.93 -16.05 -5.19
C GLN A 230 31.74 -15.22 -6.19
N GLU A 231 31.11 -14.38 -7.02
CA GLU A 231 31.83 -13.51 -7.96
C GLU A 231 32.65 -12.43 -7.26
N VAL A 232 32.13 -11.83 -6.19
CA VAL A 232 32.85 -10.87 -5.35
C VAL A 232 34.06 -11.54 -4.69
N GLU A 233 33.88 -12.72 -4.08
CA GLU A 233 34.97 -13.49 -3.48
C GLU A 233 36.04 -13.90 -4.51
N LYS A 234 35.63 -14.27 -5.73
CA LYS A 234 36.53 -14.63 -6.82
C LYS A 234 37.31 -13.42 -7.34
N LYS A 235 36.67 -12.25 -7.43
CA LYS A 235 37.33 -10.99 -7.79
C LYS A 235 38.30 -10.52 -6.69
N GLN A 236 37.91 -10.64 -5.42
CA GLN A 236 38.81 -10.33 -4.29
C GLN A 236 40.05 -11.22 -4.28
N ARG A 237 39.92 -12.54 -4.46
CA ARG A 237 41.07 -13.46 -4.57
C ARG A 237 42.03 -13.07 -5.70
N LYS A 238 41.50 -12.70 -6.88
CA LYS A 238 42.32 -12.22 -8.01
C LYS A 238 43.05 -10.90 -7.73
N VAL A 239 42.50 -10.04 -6.87
CA VAL A 239 43.15 -8.78 -6.47
C VAL A 239 44.27 -9.04 -5.45
N ILE A 240 44.07 -10.00 -4.55
CA ILE A 240 45.07 -10.44 -3.56
C ILE A 240 46.29 -11.07 -4.27
N ASP A 241 46.06 -11.96 -5.25
CA ASP A 241 47.13 -12.65 -6.00
C ASP A 241 47.98 -11.70 -6.87
N ARG A 242 47.45 -10.53 -7.26
CA ARG A 242 48.17 -9.58 -8.14
C ARG A 242 49.00 -8.53 -7.41
N LYS A 243 48.82 -8.35 -6.10
CA LYS A 243 49.48 -7.23 -5.38
C LYS A 243 50.24 -7.60 -4.11
N GLY A 244 50.21 -8.86 -3.65
CA GLY A 244 50.98 -9.27 -2.47
C GLY A 244 50.70 -8.45 -1.20
N MET A 245 49.58 -7.74 -1.16
CA MET A 245 49.14 -6.95 -0.01
C MET A 245 48.03 -7.71 0.71
N ILE A 246 48.34 -8.13 1.94
CA ILE A 246 47.39 -8.70 2.88
C ILE A 246 46.50 -7.55 3.38
N PHE A 247 45.24 -7.55 2.97
CA PHE A 247 44.21 -6.72 3.60
C PHE A 247 43.45 -7.58 4.61
N THR A 248 43.53 -7.22 5.88
CA THR A 248 42.69 -7.78 6.94
C THR A 248 41.26 -7.27 6.74
N MET A 249 40.34 -8.14 6.31
CA MET A 249 38.92 -7.82 6.30
C MET A 249 38.40 -7.83 7.73
N ILE A 250 37.91 -6.69 8.21
CA ILE A 250 37.08 -6.61 9.41
C ILE A 250 35.74 -7.25 9.05
N THR A 251 35.45 -8.40 9.63
CA THR A 251 34.14 -9.05 9.51
C THR A 251 33.09 -8.24 10.28
N LEU A 252 31.94 -8.05 9.64
CA LEU A 252 30.78 -7.33 10.17
C LEU A 252 30.02 -8.18 11.21
N GLU A 253 30.73 -8.82 12.14
CA GLU A 253 30.16 -9.55 13.28
C GLU A 253 30.19 -8.70 14.57
N GLN A 254 30.61 -7.44 14.51
CA GLN A 254 30.68 -6.54 15.68
C GLN A 254 29.54 -5.51 15.75
N TYR A 255 28.51 -5.62 14.92
CA TYR A 255 27.35 -4.71 14.90
C TYR A 255 26.01 -5.44 14.85
N ILE A 256 25.85 -6.48 15.67
CA ILE A 256 24.55 -7.00 16.12
C ILE A 256 24.61 -7.15 17.64
#